data_AF-A0A382LI88-F1
#
_entry.id   AF-A0A382LI88-F1
#
_cell.length_a   1.000
_cell.length_b   1.000
_cell.length_c   1.000
_cell.angle_alpha   90.00
_cell.angle_beta   90.00
_cell.angle_gamma   90.00
#
_symmetry.space_group_name_H-M   'P 1'
#
loop_
_entity.id
_entity.type
_entity.pdbx_description
1 polymer ?
#
loop_
_entity_poly.entity_id
_entity_poly.type
_entity_poly.pdbx_seq_one_letter_code
_entity_poly.pdbx_strand_id
1 'polypeptide(L)'
;EKLKTSDFVIGSRYMKGGKSDYEGYRKWVSLIANNFARLTLGIKLHECTTSFRAFRVSLFNTLNLSAIKSNGYSFFLECVYELKCVDAEMTEVPIHFKDRFHGNSKIPKTEIFRSMYKLASLFLSRFYKKQPDFSNPAEIKSSCYLCNSQCVVETNHGNTINDIVGAQAYKCTSLEHKSKPQVINCLVCDLSFVPESSYPKDIETIYAEVQDPTYLLNKRSRYKTFQESLTQISPFLPDKGNLLEVGSYCGFFLDTFKKKYNNWECIGVEPSKWAAEYARNHLKINTRTGTLENNIKDLPSDFDTVVAWDVLEHLNDPSAFLIQINSVMKLNGIFCFSTLDIDNWFPKLMGKHWPWLMEMHLFYYKTDTTEQLLNKAGFNILRTEKYIHYVSIHYLVGKIIA
;
A
#
# COMPACT_ATOMS: atom_id res chain seq x y z
N GLU A 1 -27.46 21.24 6.68
CA GLU A 1 -28.91 21.22 6.98
C GLU A 1 -29.70 20.21 6.13
N LYS A 2 -29.69 20.29 4.79
CA LYS A 2 -30.48 19.39 3.93
C LYS A 2 -30.16 17.90 4.08
N LEU A 3 -28.93 17.52 4.43
CA LEU A 3 -28.57 16.13 4.76
C LEU A 3 -29.29 15.54 5.99
N LYS A 4 -29.98 16.36 6.79
CA LYS A 4 -30.85 15.84 7.87
C LYS A 4 -32.06 15.07 7.32
N THR A 5 -32.52 15.42 6.12
CA THR A 5 -33.76 14.89 5.51
C THR A 5 -33.54 14.33 4.10
N SER A 6 -32.30 14.07 3.71
CA SER A 6 -31.95 13.52 2.39
C SER A 6 -30.63 12.77 2.52
N ASP A 7 -30.49 11.68 1.76
CA ASP A 7 -29.26 10.88 1.74
C ASP A 7 -28.17 11.53 0.88
N PHE A 8 -28.56 12.29 -0.14
CA PHE A 8 -27.67 12.99 -1.05
C PHE A 8 -28.14 14.41 -1.32
N VAL A 9 -27.19 15.36 -1.30
CA VAL A 9 -27.43 16.76 -1.65
C VAL A 9 -26.44 17.21 -2.72
N ILE A 10 -26.93 17.80 -3.80
CA ILE A 10 -26.11 18.36 -4.88
C ILE A 10 -26.34 19.86 -5.07
N GLY A 11 -25.26 20.60 -5.31
CA GLY A 11 -25.34 21.99 -5.74
C GLY A 11 -25.77 22.08 -7.19
N SER A 12 -26.91 22.73 -7.45
CA SER A 12 -27.52 22.81 -8.78
C SER A 12 -27.48 24.22 -9.35
N ARG A 13 -26.99 24.32 -10.58
CA ARG A 13 -27.01 25.57 -11.38
C ARG A 13 -28.36 25.79 -12.05
N TYR A 14 -29.15 24.73 -12.21
CA TYR A 14 -30.34 24.70 -13.05
C TYR A 14 -31.65 24.63 -12.26
N MET A 15 -31.59 24.40 -10.94
CA MET A 15 -32.76 24.53 -10.07
C MET A 15 -33.14 25.99 -9.83
N LYS A 16 -34.35 26.23 -9.32
CA LYS A 16 -34.81 27.58 -8.93
C LYS A 16 -33.83 28.23 -7.95
N GLY A 17 -33.31 29.39 -8.30
CA GLY A 17 -32.31 30.15 -7.52
C GLY A 17 -30.85 29.83 -7.87
N GLY A 18 -30.58 28.78 -8.65
CA GLY A 18 -29.25 28.46 -9.17
C GLY A 18 -28.83 29.42 -10.30
N LYS A 19 -27.52 29.68 -10.42
CA LYS A 19 -26.94 30.55 -11.44
C LYS A 19 -25.61 30.00 -11.95
N SER A 20 -25.25 30.36 -13.17
CA SER A 20 -23.91 30.10 -13.73
C SER A 20 -23.46 31.27 -14.59
N ASP A 21 -22.17 31.59 -14.50
CA ASP A 21 -21.49 32.59 -15.35
C ASP A 21 -21.14 32.03 -16.74
N TYR A 22 -21.57 30.80 -17.07
CA TYR A 22 -21.34 30.27 -18.41
C TYR A 22 -22.13 31.07 -19.45
N GLU A 23 -21.45 31.41 -20.54
CA GLU A 23 -22.01 32.10 -21.70
C GLU A 23 -21.89 31.27 -22.99
N GLY A 24 -22.71 31.63 -23.99
CA GLY A 24 -22.68 31.06 -25.34
C GLY A 24 -22.82 29.53 -25.41
N TYR A 25 -21.98 28.91 -26.23
CA TYR A 25 -22.02 27.47 -26.54
C TYR A 25 -21.88 26.59 -25.28
N ARG A 26 -21.02 26.97 -24.33
CA ARG A 26 -20.76 26.18 -23.12
C ARG A 26 -21.98 26.08 -22.21
N LYS A 27 -22.73 27.18 -22.07
CA LYS A 27 -24.01 27.21 -21.34
C LYS A 27 -25.01 26.27 -21.99
N TRP A 28 -25.15 26.38 -23.30
CA TRP A 28 -26.09 25.59 -24.11
C TRP A 28 -25.79 24.09 -24.01
N VAL A 29 -24.54 23.68 -24.23
CA VAL A 29 -24.12 22.27 -24.11
C VAL A 29 -24.39 21.73 -22.71
N SER A 30 -24.00 22.47 -21.66
CA SER A 30 -24.19 22.02 -20.27
C SER A 30 -25.68 21.88 -19.91
N LEU A 31 -26.54 22.75 -20.42
CA LEU A 31 -27.99 22.71 -20.20
C LEU A 31 -28.66 21.56 -20.95
N ILE A 32 -28.33 21.35 -22.24
CA ILE A 32 -28.82 20.20 -23.00
C ILE A 32 -28.34 18.91 -22.32
N ALA A 33 -27.05 18.79 -22.02
CA ALA A 33 -26.48 17.55 -21.52
C ALA A 33 -27.14 17.11 -20.20
N ASN A 34 -27.35 18.03 -19.25
CA ASN A 34 -28.04 17.71 -17.99
C ASN A 34 -29.51 17.34 -18.23
N ASN A 35 -30.24 18.08 -19.07
CA ASN A 35 -31.63 17.73 -19.39
C ASN A 35 -31.74 16.38 -20.13
N PHE A 36 -30.84 16.12 -21.07
CA PHE A 36 -30.83 14.87 -21.81
C PHE A 36 -30.49 13.68 -20.91
N ALA A 37 -29.49 13.83 -20.04
CA ALA A 37 -29.10 12.79 -19.09
C ALA A 37 -30.21 12.48 -18.09
N ARG A 38 -30.85 13.50 -17.50
CA ARG A 38 -31.90 13.29 -16.50
C ARG A 38 -33.15 12.63 -17.09
N LEU A 39 -33.55 13.02 -18.31
CA LEU A 39 -34.72 12.44 -18.98
C LEU A 39 -34.44 10.98 -19.37
N THR A 40 -33.30 10.73 -19.99
CA THR A 40 -32.88 9.39 -20.43
C THR A 40 -32.77 8.42 -19.24
N LEU A 41 -32.23 8.86 -18.10
CA LEU A 41 -32.01 8.00 -16.93
C LEU A 41 -33.13 8.04 -15.89
N GLY A 42 -34.16 8.86 -16.07
CA GLY A 42 -35.26 9.01 -15.09
C GLY A 42 -34.81 9.63 -13.77
N ILE A 43 -33.82 10.52 -13.82
CA ILE A 43 -33.29 11.25 -12.65
C ILE A 43 -34.15 12.50 -12.41
N LYS A 44 -34.55 12.73 -11.15
CA LYS A 44 -35.40 13.88 -10.76
C LYS A 44 -34.62 15.20 -10.61
N LEU A 45 -33.31 15.13 -10.44
CA LEU A 45 -32.42 16.29 -10.28
C LEU A 45 -32.28 17.06 -11.61
N HIS A 46 -32.14 18.38 -11.52
CA HIS A 46 -31.82 19.26 -12.64
C HIS A 46 -30.31 19.31 -12.92
N GLU A 47 -29.48 18.97 -11.93
CA GLU A 47 -28.03 18.91 -12.04
C GLU A 47 -27.51 17.49 -11.81
N CYS A 48 -26.66 17.02 -12.73
CA CYS A 48 -25.99 15.73 -12.66
C CYS A 48 -24.46 15.84 -12.69
N THR A 49 -23.89 17.03 -12.96
CA THR A 49 -22.49 17.18 -13.40
C THR A 49 -21.59 17.99 -12.46
N THR A 50 -22.14 18.66 -11.43
CA THR A 50 -21.35 19.44 -10.48
C THR A 50 -20.64 18.55 -9.46
N SER A 51 -19.49 19.01 -8.95
CA SER A 51 -18.74 18.34 -7.89
C SER A 51 -19.15 18.75 -6.48
N PHE A 52 -19.91 19.85 -6.34
CA PHE A 52 -20.40 20.32 -5.03
C PHE A 52 -21.51 19.38 -4.54
N ARG A 53 -21.13 18.42 -3.71
CA ARG A 53 -21.97 17.28 -3.29
C ARG A 53 -21.76 17.01 -1.82
N ALA A 54 -22.80 16.49 -1.17
CA ALA A 54 -22.73 16.01 0.19
C ALA A 54 -23.51 14.68 0.29
N PHE A 55 -22.95 13.71 1.01
CA PHE A 55 -23.50 12.36 1.15
C PHE A 55 -23.68 12.05 2.63
N ARG A 56 -24.75 11.33 2.97
CA ARG A 56 -24.86 10.66 4.27
C ARG A 56 -24.01 9.39 4.24
N VAL A 57 -23.21 9.16 5.27
CA VAL A 57 -22.28 8.01 5.31
C VAL A 57 -23.03 6.67 5.20
N SER A 58 -24.20 6.56 5.82
CA SER A 58 -25.02 5.33 5.77
C SER A 58 -25.46 4.93 4.35
N LEU A 59 -25.48 5.87 3.40
CA LEU A 59 -25.83 5.62 2.00
C LEU A 59 -24.79 4.75 1.29
N PHE A 60 -23.54 4.79 1.72
CA PHE A 60 -22.49 3.97 1.11
C PHE A 60 -22.71 2.47 1.36
N ASN A 61 -23.40 2.09 2.44
CA ASN A 61 -23.75 0.70 2.71
C ASN A 61 -24.77 0.12 1.72
N THR A 62 -25.50 0.98 1.02
CA THR A 62 -26.51 0.59 0.04
C THR A 62 -26.06 0.89 -1.39
N LEU A 63 -24.83 1.36 -1.63
CA LEU A 63 -24.35 1.69 -2.97
C LEU A 63 -23.39 0.62 -3.48
N ASN A 64 -23.60 0.16 -4.71
CA ASN A 64 -22.61 -0.67 -5.40
C ASN A 64 -21.50 0.22 -5.99
N LEU A 65 -20.52 0.58 -5.16
CA LEU A 65 -19.41 1.44 -5.58
C LEU A 65 -18.55 0.81 -6.69
N SER A 66 -18.46 -0.53 -6.74
CA SER A 66 -17.70 -1.25 -7.77
C SER A 66 -18.31 -1.12 -9.18
N ALA A 67 -19.59 -0.76 -9.27
CA ALA A 67 -20.27 -0.51 -10.54
C ALA A 67 -19.77 0.79 -11.21
N ILE A 68 -19.25 1.73 -10.43
CA ILE A 68 -18.80 3.05 -10.91
C ILE A 68 -17.41 2.90 -11.54
N LYS A 69 -17.35 2.87 -12.88
CA LYS A 69 -16.10 2.63 -13.64
C LYS A 69 -15.59 3.87 -14.39
N SER A 70 -16.37 4.95 -14.41
CA SER A 70 -16.02 6.14 -15.15
C SER A 70 -15.01 7.02 -14.43
N ASN A 71 -14.20 7.74 -15.22
CA ASN A 71 -13.41 8.89 -14.76
C ASN A 71 -14.01 10.19 -15.33
N GLY A 72 -13.58 11.34 -14.81
CA GLY A 72 -13.94 12.65 -15.37
C GLY A 72 -15.43 13.00 -15.19
N TYR A 73 -16.07 13.57 -16.22
CA TYR A 73 -17.47 14.01 -16.11
C TYR A 73 -18.48 12.86 -16.04
N SER A 74 -18.17 11.75 -16.73
CA SER A 74 -19.02 10.55 -16.72
C SER A 74 -19.14 9.94 -15.33
N PHE A 75 -18.12 10.10 -14.48
CA PHE A 75 -18.15 9.68 -13.07
C PHE A 75 -19.30 10.35 -12.30
N PHE A 76 -19.47 11.66 -12.46
CA PHE A 76 -20.49 12.43 -11.77
C PHE A 76 -21.91 11.98 -12.13
N LEU A 77 -22.13 11.66 -13.42
CA LEU A 77 -23.40 11.15 -13.92
C LEU A 77 -23.67 9.73 -13.43
N GLU A 78 -22.67 8.86 -13.48
CA GLU A 78 -22.76 7.48 -13.00
C GLU A 78 -23.09 7.42 -11.51
N CYS A 79 -22.47 8.28 -10.69
CA CYS A 79 -22.79 8.40 -9.27
C CYS A 79 -24.27 8.73 -9.03
N VAL A 80 -24.84 9.71 -9.76
CA VAL A 80 -26.27 10.08 -9.61
C VAL A 80 -27.18 8.95 -10.08
N TYR A 81 -26.78 8.22 -11.11
CA TYR A 81 -27.54 7.07 -11.58
C TYR A 81 -27.54 5.92 -10.57
N GLU A 82 -26.40 5.59 -9.94
CA GLU A 82 -26.36 4.59 -8.88
C GLU A 82 -27.23 4.98 -7.68
N LEU A 83 -27.20 6.25 -7.27
CA LEU A 83 -28.11 6.80 -6.26
C LEU A 83 -29.59 6.63 -6.64
N LYS A 84 -29.93 6.82 -7.93
CA LYS A 84 -31.28 6.61 -8.44
C LYS A 84 -31.67 5.12 -8.43
N CYS A 85 -30.74 4.21 -8.71
CA CYS A 85 -30.99 2.77 -8.72
C CYS A 85 -31.32 2.21 -7.34
N VAL A 86 -30.84 2.86 -6.27
CA VAL A 86 -31.11 2.48 -4.87
C VAL A 86 -32.23 3.33 -4.25
N ASP A 87 -32.93 4.11 -5.09
CA ASP A 87 -34.01 5.03 -4.71
C ASP A 87 -33.64 5.98 -3.55
N ALA A 88 -32.37 6.42 -3.49
CA ALA A 88 -31.88 7.35 -2.49
C ALA A 88 -32.66 8.67 -2.49
N GLU A 89 -32.87 9.26 -1.31
CA GLU A 89 -33.46 10.59 -1.21
C GLU A 89 -32.45 11.66 -1.66
N MET A 90 -32.67 12.20 -2.86
CA MET A 90 -31.78 13.18 -3.48
C MET A 90 -32.42 14.58 -3.51
N THR A 91 -31.71 15.58 -3.01
CA THR A 91 -32.16 16.99 -2.98
C THR A 91 -31.15 17.92 -3.63
N GLU A 92 -31.62 19.01 -4.25
CA GLU A 92 -30.77 20.05 -4.81
C GLU A 92 -30.71 21.30 -3.91
N VAL A 93 -29.57 21.97 -3.90
CA VAL A 93 -29.39 23.32 -3.31
C VAL A 93 -28.88 24.30 -4.37
N PRO A 94 -29.40 25.54 -4.42
CA PRO A 94 -29.00 26.47 -5.45
C PRO A 94 -27.56 26.91 -5.23
N ILE A 95 -26.76 26.90 -6.30
CA ILE A 95 -25.39 27.41 -6.28
C ILE A 95 -25.20 28.49 -7.35
N HIS A 96 -24.22 29.37 -7.15
CA HIS A 96 -23.70 30.25 -8.18
C HIS A 96 -22.36 29.73 -8.69
N PHE A 97 -22.36 29.17 -9.90
CA PHE A 97 -21.15 28.62 -10.52
C PHE A 97 -20.42 29.71 -11.31
N LYS A 98 -19.38 30.27 -10.70
CA LYS A 98 -18.54 31.33 -11.30
C LYS A 98 -17.47 30.74 -12.22
N ASP A 99 -17.15 31.45 -13.31
CA ASP A 99 -16.06 31.04 -14.18
C ASP A 99 -14.69 31.28 -13.50
N ARG A 100 -13.72 30.43 -13.81
CA ARG A 100 -12.38 30.53 -13.25
C ARG A 100 -11.60 31.66 -13.93
N PHE A 101 -10.96 32.53 -13.15
CA PHE A 101 -10.12 33.63 -13.67
C PHE A 101 -8.82 33.14 -14.34
N HIS A 102 -8.32 31.95 -13.98
CA HIS A 102 -7.14 31.34 -14.57
C HIS A 102 -7.34 29.85 -14.88
N GLY A 103 -6.81 29.41 -16.03
CA GLY A 103 -6.78 28.02 -16.49
C GLY A 103 -7.60 27.78 -17.77
N ASN A 104 -6.98 27.17 -18.77
CA ASN A 104 -7.67 26.76 -20.00
C ASN A 104 -8.63 25.59 -19.72
N SER A 105 -9.77 25.59 -20.41
CA SER A 105 -10.77 24.54 -20.29
C SER A 105 -10.20 23.21 -20.76
N LYS A 106 -9.88 22.32 -19.81
CA LYS A 106 -9.26 21.00 -20.05
C LYS A 106 -10.22 19.98 -20.68
N ILE A 107 -11.39 20.36 -21.20
CA ILE A 107 -12.36 19.39 -21.75
C ILE A 107 -11.84 18.94 -23.12
N PRO A 108 -11.25 17.73 -23.23
CA PRO A 108 -10.87 17.18 -24.52
C PRO A 108 -12.16 16.84 -25.28
N LYS A 109 -12.20 17.03 -26.60
CA LYS A 109 -13.39 16.69 -27.41
C LYS A 109 -13.83 15.23 -27.23
N THR A 110 -12.92 14.34 -26.82
CA THR A 110 -13.18 12.93 -26.52
C THR A 110 -14.04 12.70 -25.28
N GLU A 111 -14.09 13.62 -24.32
CA GLU A 111 -14.93 13.48 -23.11
C GLU A 111 -16.43 13.57 -23.42
N ILE A 112 -16.81 14.33 -24.46
CA ILE A 112 -18.21 14.40 -24.92
C ILE A 112 -18.65 13.04 -25.45
N PHE A 113 -17.84 12.40 -26.30
CA PHE A 113 -18.13 11.05 -26.82
C PHE A 113 -18.16 10.00 -25.71
N ARG A 114 -17.22 10.05 -24.75
CA ARG A 114 -17.23 9.15 -23.59
C ARG A 114 -18.48 9.32 -22.74
N SER A 115 -18.92 10.56 -22.52
CA SER A 115 -20.15 10.87 -21.77
C SER A 115 -21.39 10.35 -22.50
N MET A 116 -21.46 10.50 -23.82
CA MET A 116 -22.56 9.97 -24.65
C MET A 116 -22.60 8.44 -24.64
N TYR A 117 -21.46 7.78 -24.86
CA TYR A 117 -21.37 6.32 -24.80
C TYR A 117 -21.78 5.79 -23.43
N LYS A 118 -21.30 6.44 -22.36
CA LYS A 118 -21.63 6.04 -21.00
C LYS A 118 -23.12 6.25 -20.71
N LEU A 119 -23.71 7.36 -21.14
CA LEU A 119 -25.14 7.58 -21.02
C LEU A 119 -25.97 6.50 -21.74
N ALA A 120 -25.58 6.12 -22.97
CA ALA A 120 -26.23 5.03 -23.70
C ALA A 120 -26.08 3.68 -22.97
N SER A 121 -24.89 3.39 -22.44
CA SER A 121 -24.63 2.20 -21.63
C SER A 121 -25.47 2.16 -20.34
N LEU A 122 -25.57 3.28 -19.61
CA LEU A 122 -26.41 3.39 -18.43
C LEU A 122 -27.89 3.24 -18.78
N PHE A 123 -28.35 3.82 -19.89
CA PHE A 123 -29.72 3.65 -20.38
C PHE A 123 -30.03 2.18 -20.68
N LEU A 124 -29.17 1.48 -21.41
CA LEU A 124 -29.33 0.04 -21.71
C LEU A 124 -29.31 -0.80 -20.43
N SER A 125 -28.50 -0.41 -19.44
CA SER A 125 -28.46 -1.11 -18.15
C SER A 125 -29.81 -1.12 -17.44
N ARG A 126 -30.69 -0.13 -17.68
CA ARG A 126 -32.04 -0.08 -17.06
C ARG A 126 -32.89 -1.33 -17.35
N PHE A 127 -32.61 -2.03 -18.45
CA PHE A 127 -33.39 -3.19 -18.89
C PHE A 127 -32.83 -4.54 -18.41
N TYR A 128 -31.57 -4.58 -17.96
CA TYR A 128 -30.88 -5.84 -17.60
C TYR A 128 -30.18 -5.81 -16.25
N LYS A 129 -30.11 -4.65 -15.59
CA LYS A 129 -29.48 -4.49 -14.27
C LYS A 129 -30.36 -5.17 -13.22
N LYS A 130 -30.00 -6.41 -12.87
CA LYS A 130 -30.48 -7.06 -11.64
C LYS A 130 -30.17 -6.14 -10.46
N GLN A 131 -31.07 -6.09 -9.46
CA GLN A 131 -30.75 -5.40 -8.22
C GLN A 131 -29.40 -5.91 -7.71
N PRO A 132 -28.48 -5.02 -7.33
CA PRO A 132 -27.17 -5.44 -6.88
C PRO A 132 -27.34 -6.36 -5.68
N ASP A 133 -26.69 -7.52 -5.73
CA ASP A 133 -26.41 -8.29 -4.53
C ASP A 133 -25.53 -7.40 -3.65
N PHE A 134 -26.09 -6.93 -2.52
CA PHE A 134 -25.40 -6.09 -1.56
C PHE A 134 -24.42 -6.94 -0.74
N SER A 135 -23.49 -7.60 -1.42
CA SER A 135 -22.17 -7.80 -0.83
C SER A 135 -21.47 -6.44 -0.88
N ASN A 136 -21.79 -5.59 0.09
CA ASN A 136 -20.90 -4.49 0.47
C ASN A 136 -19.50 -5.14 0.55
N PRO A 137 -18.45 -4.64 -0.16
CA PRO A 137 -17.10 -5.16 0.04
C PRO A 137 -16.91 -5.17 1.56
N ALA A 138 -16.74 -6.38 2.11
CA ALA A 138 -16.96 -6.65 3.53
C ALA A 138 -16.36 -5.51 4.34
N GLU A 139 -17.15 -4.88 5.21
CA GLU A 139 -16.68 -3.78 6.06
C GLU A 139 -15.31 -4.18 6.61
N ILE A 140 -14.25 -3.54 6.10
CA ILE A 140 -12.89 -3.95 6.42
C ILE A 140 -12.65 -3.47 7.84
N LYS A 141 -12.92 -4.37 8.79
CA LYS A 141 -12.70 -4.12 10.21
C LYS A 141 -11.21 -4.19 10.50
N SER A 142 -10.52 -3.12 10.13
CA SER A 142 -9.10 -2.95 10.38
C SER A 142 -8.84 -1.50 10.81
N SER A 143 -7.88 -1.33 11.71
CA SER A 143 -7.39 -0.02 12.14
C SER A 143 -5.96 0.15 11.61
N CYS A 144 -5.64 1.36 11.17
CA CYS A 144 -4.29 1.65 10.67
C CYS A 144 -3.24 1.52 11.78
N TYR A 145 -2.17 0.75 11.54
CA TYR A 145 -1.04 0.59 12.49
C TYR A 145 -0.31 1.89 12.84
N LEU A 146 -0.29 2.88 11.94
CA LEU A 146 0.42 4.13 12.15
C LEU A 146 -0.42 5.15 12.97
N CYS A 147 -1.67 5.37 12.57
CA CYS A 147 -2.52 6.45 13.11
C CYS A 147 -3.80 5.99 13.83
N ASN A 148 -4.05 4.68 13.94
CA ASN A 148 -5.25 4.06 14.52
C ASN A 148 -6.57 4.47 13.86
N SER A 149 -6.54 5.11 12.69
CA SER A 149 -7.74 5.46 11.94
C SER A 149 -8.41 4.21 11.37
N GLN A 150 -9.74 4.19 11.42
CA GLN A 150 -10.60 3.18 10.76
C GLN A 150 -10.92 3.56 9.31
N CYS A 151 -10.48 4.73 8.84
CA CYS A 151 -10.69 5.16 7.47
C CYS A 151 -9.70 4.47 6.53
N VAL A 152 -9.97 3.20 6.21
CA VAL A 152 -9.18 2.39 5.28
C VAL A 152 -9.98 2.07 4.03
N VAL A 153 -9.29 1.94 2.90
CA VAL A 153 -9.88 1.56 1.61
C VAL A 153 -9.08 0.43 1.00
N GLU A 154 -9.75 -0.54 0.38
CA GLU A 154 -9.08 -1.57 -0.39
C GLU A 154 -8.47 -0.99 -1.67
N THR A 155 -7.18 -1.24 -1.88
CA THR A 155 -6.44 -0.86 -3.09
C THR A 155 -6.10 -2.07 -3.95
N ASN A 156 -6.04 -3.27 -3.36
CA ASN A 156 -5.91 -4.52 -4.08
C ASN A 156 -6.82 -5.59 -3.46
N HIS A 157 -7.73 -6.15 -4.26
CA HIS A 157 -8.74 -7.12 -3.81
C HIS A 157 -8.16 -8.50 -3.44
N GLY A 158 -6.87 -8.73 -3.70
CA GLY A 158 -6.23 -10.03 -3.54
C GLY A 158 -6.86 -11.11 -4.43
N ASN A 159 -6.17 -12.25 -4.54
CA ASN A 159 -6.70 -13.46 -5.16
C ASN A 159 -6.25 -14.70 -4.39
N THR A 160 -6.00 -14.53 -3.07
CA THR A 160 -5.43 -15.54 -2.18
C THR A 160 -6.15 -16.88 -2.40
N ILE A 161 -5.43 -17.82 -3.01
CA ILE A 161 -5.85 -19.20 -3.13
C ILE A 161 -5.37 -19.84 -1.83
N ASN A 162 -6.28 -20.32 -0.99
CA ASN A 162 -5.99 -20.96 0.30
C ASN A 162 -5.11 -22.23 0.22
N ASP A 163 -4.52 -22.54 -0.94
CA ASP A 163 -3.85 -23.81 -1.23
C ASP A 163 -2.32 -23.77 -1.09
N ILE A 164 -1.69 -22.60 -0.88
CA ILE A 164 -0.22 -22.54 -0.64
C ILE A 164 0.05 -22.29 0.84
N VAL A 165 -0.18 -23.33 1.65
CA VAL A 165 0.10 -23.33 3.08
C VAL A 165 1.44 -24.04 3.33
N GLY A 166 2.50 -23.29 3.63
CA GLY A 166 3.75 -23.86 4.14
C GLY A 166 5.00 -22.99 3.99
N ALA A 167 6.07 -23.38 4.69
CA ALA A 167 7.38 -22.71 4.71
C ALA A 167 8.02 -22.49 3.33
N GLN A 168 7.55 -23.18 2.28
CA GLN A 168 8.08 -23.02 0.92
C GLN A 168 7.73 -21.67 0.29
N ALA A 169 6.56 -21.09 0.61
CA ALA A 169 6.13 -19.80 0.08
C ALA A 169 6.94 -18.62 0.65
N TYR A 170 7.53 -18.82 1.85
CA TYR A 170 8.25 -17.81 2.63
C TYR A 170 9.78 -17.89 2.43
N LYS A 171 10.25 -18.68 1.46
CA LYS A 171 11.66 -18.73 1.07
C LYS A 171 12.08 -17.40 0.45
N CYS A 172 13.26 -16.90 0.82
CA CYS A 172 13.87 -15.73 0.20
C CYS A 172 14.05 -15.86 -1.32
N THR A 173 14.25 -17.09 -1.83
CA THR A 173 14.36 -17.34 -3.27
C THR A 173 13.09 -17.88 -3.92
N SER A 174 11.93 -17.81 -3.25
CA SER A 174 10.67 -18.27 -3.87
C SER A 174 10.41 -17.55 -5.19
N LEU A 175 9.99 -18.32 -6.19
CA LEU A 175 9.54 -17.84 -7.51
C LEU A 175 8.03 -17.96 -7.66
N GLU A 176 7.34 -18.66 -6.75
CA GLU A 176 5.91 -18.94 -6.86
C GLU A 176 5.11 -17.96 -6.01
N HIS A 177 4.68 -16.85 -6.61
CA HIS A 177 3.75 -15.88 -5.98
C HIS A 177 2.49 -15.73 -6.82
N LYS A 178 1.82 -16.86 -7.06
CA LYS A 178 0.56 -16.94 -7.84
C LYS A 178 -0.59 -16.23 -7.13
N SER A 179 -0.56 -16.21 -5.80
CA SER A 179 -1.47 -15.48 -4.95
C SER A 179 -0.93 -14.10 -4.59
N LYS A 180 -1.83 -13.13 -4.59
CA LYS A 180 -1.64 -11.73 -4.26
C LYS A 180 -2.47 -11.41 -3.02
N PRO A 181 -1.89 -10.76 -2.00
CA PRO A 181 -2.62 -10.44 -0.79
C PRO A 181 -3.65 -9.34 -1.06
N GLN A 182 -4.68 -9.31 -0.22
CA GLN A 182 -5.53 -8.14 -0.08
C GLN A 182 -4.68 -6.99 0.49
N VAL A 183 -4.73 -5.81 -0.13
CA VAL A 183 -4.02 -4.62 0.36
C VAL A 183 -5.01 -3.50 0.57
N ILE A 184 -4.91 -2.87 1.74
CA ILE A 184 -5.73 -1.74 2.16
C ILE A 184 -4.82 -0.53 2.41
N ASN A 185 -5.35 0.67 2.16
CA ASN A 185 -4.65 1.94 2.33
C ASN A 185 -5.41 2.81 3.33
N CYS A 186 -4.69 3.41 4.27
CA CYS A 186 -5.26 4.37 5.20
C CYS A 186 -5.47 5.72 4.50
N LEU A 187 -6.68 6.27 4.54
CA LEU A 187 -7.00 7.57 3.93
C LEU A 187 -6.49 8.77 4.74
N VAL A 188 -5.98 8.55 5.96
CA VAL A 188 -5.47 9.62 6.84
C VAL A 188 -3.95 9.78 6.71
N CYS A 189 -3.21 8.68 6.84
CA CYS A 189 -1.73 8.70 6.83
C CYS A 189 -1.12 8.03 5.59
N ASP A 190 -1.94 7.47 4.70
CA ASP A 190 -1.52 6.88 3.43
C ASP A 190 -0.64 5.61 3.51
N LEU A 191 -0.60 4.98 4.69
CA LEU A 191 0.03 3.67 4.88
C LEU A 191 -0.78 2.57 4.18
N SER A 192 -0.11 1.78 3.34
CA SER A 192 -0.65 0.58 2.70
C SER A 192 -0.19 -0.69 3.43
N PHE A 193 -1.13 -1.58 3.75
CA PHE A 193 -0.86 -2.80 4.51
C PHE A 193 -1.88 -3.90 4.21
N VAL A 194 -1.55 -5.13 4.57
CA VAL A 194 -2.44 -6.29 4.52
C VAL A 194 -3.24 -6.33 5.83
N PRO A 195 -4.58 -6.52 5.81
CA PRO A 195 -5.36 -6.62 7.03
C PRO A 195 -5.00 -7.89 7.81
N GLU A 196 -4.97 -7.80 9.14
CA GLU A 196 -4.60 -8.91 10.04
C GLU A 196 -5.47 -10.16 9.84
N SER A 197 -6.74 -9.98 9.47
CA SER A 197 -7.64 -11.08 9.11
C SER A 197 -7.17 -11.94 7.94
N SER A 198 -6.24 -11.42 7.13
CA SER A 198 -5.62 -12.11 6.00
C SER A 198 -4.25 -12.70 6.33
N TYR A 199 -3.76 -12.56 7.57
CA TYR A 199 -2.48 -13.12 7.96
C TYR A 199 -2.56 -14.65 8.09
N PRO A 200 -1.48 -15.38 7.77
CA PRO A 200 -1.38 -16.78 8.12
C PRO A 200 -1.41 -16.94 9.64
N LYS A 201 -2.20 -17.89 10.15
CA LYS A 201 -2.37 -18.11 11.60
C LYS A 201 -1.06 -18.47 12.33
N ASP A 202 -0.05 -19.00 11.61
CA ASP A 202 1.19 -19.53 12.18
C ASP A 202 2.46 -18.94 11.51
N ILE A 203 2.44 -17.65 11.17
CA ILE A 203 3.53 -17.02 10.39
C ILE A 203 4.93 -17.19 11.04
N GLU A 204 5.03 -17.10 12.36
CA GLU A 204 6.31 -17.28 13.08
C GLU A 204 6.83 -18.72 12.97
N THR A 205 5.95 -19.71 13.10
CA THR A 205 6.31 -21.12 12.94
C THR A 205 6.75 -21.40 11.50
N ILE A 206 6.03 -20.83 10.53
CA ILE A 206 6.38 -20.91 9.11
C ILE A 206 7.80 -20.38 8.89
N TYR A 207 8.14 -19.19 9.40
CA TYR A 207 9.48 -18.61 9.28
C TYR A 207 10.56 -19.45 9.98
N ALA A 208 10.28 -19.98 11.18
CA ALA A 208 11.23 -20.80 11.92
C ALA A 208 11.62 -22.10 11.20
N GLU A 209 10.71 -22.63 10.38
CA GLU A 209 10.88 -23.87 9.61
C GLU A 209 11.38 -23.65 8.17
N VAL A 210 11.56 -22.40 7.72
CA VAL A 210 12.06 -22.11 6.36
C VAL A 210 13.45 -22.70 6.16
N GLN A 211 13.59 -23.48 5.10
CA GLN A 211 14.86 -23.94 4.56
C GLN A 211 14.99 -23.47 3.11
N ASP A 212 16.13 -22.88 2.76
CA ASP A 212 16.36 -22.36 1.41
C ASP A 212 17.78 -22.67 0.90
N PRO A 213 18.04 -23.90 0.46
CA PRO A 213 19.32 -24.26 -0.15
C PRO A 213 19.64 -23.42 -1.40
N THR A 214 18.63 -22.96 -2.14
CA THR A 214 18.78 -22.12 -3.33
C THR A 214 19.36 -20.74 -3.00
N TYR A 215 19.12 -20.24 -1.78
CA TYR A 215 19.79 -19.06 -1.26
C TYR A 215 21.31 -19.19 -1.32
N LEU A 216 21.84 -20.37 -0.98
CA LEU A 216 23.28 -20.65 -0.99
C LEU A 216 23.86 -20.75 -2.41
N LEU A 217 23.06 -21.14 -3.41
CA LEU A 217 23.51 -21.18 -4.81
C LEU A 217 23.83 -19.78 -5.36
N ASN A 218 23.14 -18.75 -4.85
CA ASN A 218 23.33 -17.36 -5.27
C ASN A 218 24.28 -16.58 -4.36
N LYS A 219 25.12 -17.27 -3.58
CA LYS A 219 26.05 -16.69 -2.60
C LYS A 219 26.82 -15.49 -3.16
N ARG A 220 27.45 -15.63 -4.33
CA ARG A 220 28.25 -14.56 -4.95
C ARG A 220 27.48 -13.25 -5.13
N SER A 221 26.25 -13.32 -5.63
CA SER A 221 25.42 -12.14 -5.87
C SER A 221 24.94 -11.49 -4.56
N ARG A 222 24.68 -12.32 -3.52
CA ARG A 222 24.35 -11.84 -2.17
C ARG A 222 25.52 -11.12 -1.50
N TYR A 223 26.74 -11.68 -1.57
CA TYR A 223 27.93 -10.98 -1.09
C TYR A 223 28.13 -9.65 -1.79
N LYS A 224 27.94 -9.59 -3.13
CA LYS A 224 28.05 -8.33 -3.86
C LYS A 224 27.03 -7.29 -3.40
N THR A 225 25.79 -7.73 -3.12
CA THR A 225 24.72 -6.88 -2.56
C THR A 225 25.11 -6.33 -1.19
N PHE A 226 25.61 -7.18 -0.28
CA PHE A 226 26.02 -6.73 1.04
C PHE A 226 27.31 -5.91 1.05
N GLN A 227 28.23 -6.12 0.10
CA GLN A 227 29.40 -5.26 -0.10
C GLN A 227 29.01 -3.84 -0.51
N GLU A 228 28.05 -3.71 -1.42
CA GLU A 228 27.49 -2.42 -1.83
C GLU A 228 26.81 -1.74 -0.64
N SER A 229 25.94 -2.47 0.06
CA SER A 229 25.22 -1.98 1.24
C SER A 229 26.19 -1.52 2.34
N LEU A 230 27.24 -2.31 2.59
CA LEU A 230 28.30 -1.96 3.53
C LEU A 230 29.03 -0.69 3.11
N THR A 231 29.29 -0.51 1.82
CA THR A 231 29.93 0.70 1.28
C THR A 231 29.07 1.94 1.51
N GLN A 232 27.75 1.82 1.34
CA GLN A 232 26.80 2.92 1.56
C GLN A 232 26.72 3.34 3.03
N ILE A 233 26.73 2.40 3.98
CA ILE A 233 26.62 2.70 5.41
C ILE A 233 27.97 3.06 6.07
N SER A 234 29.10 2.64 5.49
CA SER A 234 30.44 2.83 6.08
C SER A 234 30.74 4.28 6.54
N PRO A 235 30.34 5.35 5.81
CA PRO A 235 30.59 6.73 6.24
C PRO A 235 29.89 7.14 7.56
N PHE A 236 28.91 6.37 8.02
CA PHE A 236 28.15 6.64 9.24
C PHE A 236 28.60 5.80 10.43
N LEU A 237 29.44 4.78 10.20
CA LEU A 237 29.85 3.86 11.24
C LEU A 237 31.00 4.45 12.07
N PRO A 238 31.01 4.23 13.39
CA PRO A 238 32.18 4.52 14.22
C PRO A 238 33.37 3.61 13.87
N ASP A 239 34.56 3.93 14.37
CA ASP A 239 35.76 3.11 14.12
C ASP A 239 35.70 1.71 14.75
N LYS A 240 34.95 1.57 15.85
CA LYS A 240 34.73 0.33 16.60
C LYS A 240 33.35 0.36 17.26
N GLY A 241 32.79 -0.81 17.56
CA GLY A 241 31.53 -0.89 18.28
C GLY A 241 30.88 -2.27 18.28
N ASN A 242 29.64 -2.29 18.74
CA ASN A 242 28.77 -3.45 18.75
C ASN A 242 27.74 -3.31 17.62
N LEU A 243 27.59 -4.35 16.79
CA LEU A 243 26.60 -4.41 15.72
C LEU A 243 25.59 -5.53 15.94
N LEU A 244 24.31 -5.20 15.80
CA LEU A 244 23.21 -6.18 15.72
C LEU A 244 22.66 -6.23 14.29
N GLU A 245 22.57 -7.42 13.71
CA GLU A 245 21.77 -7.67 12.51
C GLU A 245 20.50 -8.42 12.88
N VAL A 246 19.33 -7.83 12.61
CA VAL A 246 18.03 -8.47 12.80
C VAL A 246 17.55 -9.00 11.45
N GLY A 247 17.14 -10.27 11.40
CA GLY A 247 16.87 -10.97 10.13
C GLY A 247 18.15 -11.37 9.40
N SER A 248 19.16 -11.85 10.14
CA SER A 248 20.50 -12.11 9.59
C SER A 248 20.56 -13.28 8.59
N TYR A 249 19.52 -14.11 8.54
CA TYR A 249 19.44 -15.29 7.68
C TYR A 249 20.71 -16.16 7.79
N CYS A 250 21.35 -16.51 6.66
CA CYS A 250 22.60 -17.27 6.65
C CYS A 250 23.84 -16.46 7.08
N GLY A 251 23.71 -15.18 7.45
CA GLY A 251 24.78 -14.33 8.00
C GLY A 251 25.75 -13.72 6.98
N PHE A 252 25.38 -13.63 5.70
CA PHE A 252 26.30 -13.13 4.66
C PHE A 252 26.69 -11.66 4.81
N PHE A 253 25.80 -10.81 5.34
CA PHE A 253 26.15 -9.42 5.66
C PHE A 253 27.17 -9.39 6.80
N LEU A 254 26.90 -10.05 7.93
CA LEU A 254 27.81 -10.14 9.07
C LEU A 254 29.19 -10.72 8.70
N ASP A 255 29.26 -11.74 7.85
CA ASP A 255 30.54 -12.25 7.33
C ASP A 255 31.28 -11.20 6.48
N THR A 256 30.55 -10.45 5.65
CA THR A 256 31.12 -9.33 4.86
C THR A 256 31.63 -8.21 5.77
N PHE A 257 30.88 -7.90 6.83
CA PHE A 257 31.22 -6.87 7.80
C PHE A 257 32.49 -7.22 8.57
N LYS A 258 32.56 -8.43 9.15
CA LYS A 258 33.73 -8.90 9.92
C LYS A 258 35.01 -8.98 9.09
N LYS A 259 34.91 -9.25 7.78
CA LYS A 259 36.08 -9.23 6.88
C LYS A 259 36.64 -7.84 6.65
N LYS A 260 35.81 -6.80 6.79
CA LYS A 260 36.22 -5.40 6.63
C LYS A 260 36.63 -4.76 7.95
N TYR A 261 35.96 -5.13 9.04
CA TYR A 261 36.14 -4.53 10.36
C TYR A 261 36.52 -5.58 11.40
N ASN A 262 37.71 -5.44 11.98
CA ASN A 262 38.26 -6.40 12.95
C ASN A 262 37.95 -6.06 14.42
N ASN A 263 37.54 -4.82 14.70
CA ASN A 263 37.33 -4.30 16.07
C ASN A 263 35.84 -4.15 16.41
N TRP A 264 35.02 -5.08 15.94
CA TRP A 264 33.58 -5.04 16.12
C TRP A 264 33.06 -6.37 16.66
N GLU A 265 32.22 -6.28 17.68
CA GLU A 265 31.43 -7.42 18.14
C GLU A 265 30.12 -7.44 17.38
N CYS A 266 29.84 -8.54 16.67
CA CYS A 266 28.62 -8.66 15.88
C CYS A 266 27.74 -9.80 16.35
N ILE A 267 26.45 -9.53 16.49
CA ILE A 267 25.41 -10.48 16.84
C ILE A 267 24.36 -10.47 15.72
N GLY A 268 23.92 -11.67 15.29
CA GLY A 268 22.77 -11.84 14.41
C GLY A 268 21.56 -12.37 15.19
N VAL A 269 20.36 -12.00 14.77
CA VAL A 269 19.09 -12.61 15.21
C VAL A 269 18.36 -13.11 13.97
N GLU A 270 17.90 -14.36 14.00
CA GLU A 270 17.25 -15.00 12.85
C GLU A 270 16.21 -16.04 13.31
N PRO A 271 14.93 -15.94 12.86
CA PRO A 271 13.92 -16.93 13.19
C PRO A 271 14.19 -18.32 12.60
N SER A 272 14.66 -18.43 11.34
CA SER A 272 14.92 -19.71 10.70
C SER A 272 16.03 -20.48 11.42
N LYS A 273 15.66 -21.65 11.98
CA LYS A 273 16.61 -22.55 12.65
C LYS A 273 17.73 -22.97 11.71
N TRP A 274 17.37 -23.33 10.48
CA TRP A 274 18.31 -23.76 9.44
C TRP A 274 19.30 -22.65 9.07
N ALA A 275 18.83 -21.42 8.86
CA ALA A 275 19.68 -20.31 8.47
C ALA A 275 20.62 -19.89 9.62
N ALA A 276 20.10 -19.81 10.85
CA ALA A 276 20.88 -19.51 12.04
C ALA A 276 21.95 -20.57 12.32
N GLU A 277 21.63 -21.86 12.15
CA GLU A 277 22.61 -22.96 12.25
C GLU A 277 23.68 -22.85 11.18
N TYR A 278 23.32 -22.49 9.94
CA TYR A 278 24.31 -22.29 8.88
C TYR A 278 25.30 -21.17 9.26
N ALA A 279 24.79 -20.02 9.72
CA ALA A 279 25.62 -18.89 10.14
C ALA A 279 26.61 -19.27 11.24
N ARG A 280 26.17 -19.99 12.28
CA ARG A 280 27.02 -20.46 13.37
C ARG A 280 28.05 -21.50 12.92
N ASN A 281 27.62 -22.52 12.18
CA ASN A 281 28.45 -23.68 11.88
C ASN A 281 29.45 -23.42 10.75
N HIS A 282 29.03 -22.72 9.70
CA HIS A 282 29.83 -22.51 8.49
C HIS A 282 30.53 -21.16 8.42
N LEU A 283 29.91 -20.09 8.93
CA LEU A 283 30.49 -18.75 8.90
C LEU A 283 31.10 -18.32 10.25
N LYS A 284 30.88 -19.10 11.31
CA LYS A 284 31.33 -18.79 12.68
C LYS A 284 30.81 -17.45 13.18
N ILE A 285 29.57 -17.11 12.80
CA ILE A 285 28.88 -15.91 13.24
C ILE A 285 28.08 -16.22 14.50
N ASN A 286 28.10 -15.31 15.47
CA ASN A 286 27.27 -15.39 16.66
C ASN A 286 25.84 -15.01 16.31
N THR A 287 25.04 -15.99 15.90
CA THR A 287 23.63 -15.80 15.53
C THR A 287 22.72 -16.48 16.55
N ARG A 288 21.75 -15.73 17.09
CA ARG A 288 20.69 -16.23 17.97
C ARG A 288 19.48 -16.63 17.14
N THR A 289 18.87 -17.76 17.50
CA THR A 289 17.67 -18.25 16.84
C THR A 289 16.42 -17.63 17.46
N GLY A 290 15.45 -17.22 16.65
CA GLY A 290 14.18 -16.61 17.06
C GLY A 290 14.01 -15.18 16.56
N THR A 291 12.91 -14.53 16.92
CA THR A 291 12.67 -13.13 16.56
C THR A 291 13.43 -12.17 17.48
N LEU A 292 13.40 -10.87 17.17
CA LEU A 292 13.95 -9.84 18.06
C LEU A 292 13.23 -9.86 19.42
N GLU A 293 11.90 -9.93 19.41
CA GLU A 293 11.04 -9.99 20.58
C GLU A 293 11.44 -11.13 21.52
N ASN A 294 11.76 -12.32 20.97
CA ASN A 294 12.16 -13.47 21.76
C ASN A 294 13.54 -13.27 22.43
N ASN A 295 14.45 -12.55 21.77
CA ASN A 295 15.85 -12.45 22.17
C ASN A 295 16.20 -11.16 22.91
N ILE A 296 15.30 -10.16 22.92
CA ILE A 296 15.60 -8.80 23.38
C ILE A 296 16.10 -8.72 24.83
N LYS A 297 15.58 -9.58 25.72
CA LYS A 297 15.95 -9.57 27.15
C LYS A 297 17.38 -10.03 27.39
N ASP A 298 17.90 -10.88 26.53
CA ASP A 298 19.23 -11.45 26.65
C ASP A 298 20.25 -10.67 25.80
N LEU A 299 19.80 -9.72 24.97
CA LEU A 299 20.67 -8.92 24.11
C LEU A 299 21.28 -7.77 24.92
N PRO A 300 22.55 -7.40 24.62
CA PRO A 300 23.09 -6.13 25.10
C PRO A 300 22.19 -4.96 24.65
N SER A 301 22.05 -3.93 25.49
CA SER A 301 21.30 -2.71 25.16
C SER A 301 22.22 -1.53 24.85
N ASP A 302 23.37 -1.81 24.22
CA ASP A 302 24.44 -0.84 23.98
C ASP A 302 25.01 -0.92 22.55
N PHE A 303 24.18 -1.32 21.58
CA PHE A 303 24.59 -1.40 20.19
C PHE A 303 24.87 -0.01 19.60
N ASP A 304 26.04 0.13 18.96
CA ASP A 304 26.43 1.33 18.22
C ASP A 304 25.75 1.36 16.84
N THR A 305 25.49 0.19 16.27
CA THR A 305 24.80 0.06 15.00
C THR A 305 23.84 -1.12 15.01
N VAL A 306 22.63 -0.91 14.49
CA VAL A 306 21.67 -1.98 14.21
C VAL A 306 21.34 -1.97 12.73
N VAL A 307 21.27 -3.14 12.12
CA VAL A 307 20.87 -3.28 10.71
C VAL A 307 19.73 -4.26 10.53
N ALA A 308 18.87 -4.02 9.55
CA ALA A 308 17.78 -4.91 9.16
C ALA A 308 17.53 -4.84 7.64
N TRP A 309 17.94 -5.87 6.90
CA TRP A 309 17.81 -5.90 5.44
C TRP A 309 16.59 -6.71 5.03
N ASP A 310 15.63 -6.07 4.35
CA ASP A 310 14.42 -6.71 3.80
C ASP A 310 13.55 -7.36 4.90
N VAL A 311 13.46 -6.69 6.06
CA VAL A 311 12.72 -7.17 7.24
C VAL A 311 11.41 -6.42 7.45
N LEU A 312 11.43 -5.09 7.28
CA LEU A 312 10.38 -4.21 7.80
C LEU A 312 8.99 -4.49 7.19
N GLU A 313 8.94 -4.93 5.93
CA GLU A 313 7.72 -5.28 5.21
C GLU A 313 7.10 -6.62 5.62
N HIS A 314 7.85 -7.46 6.36
CA HIS A 314 7.45 -8.80 6.78
C HIS A 314 6.95 -8.85 8.23
N LEU A 315 7.08 -7.75 8.97
CA LEU A 315 6.73 -7.69 10.40
C LEU A 315 5.23 -7.61 10.59
N ASN A 316 4.72 -8.20 11.67
CA ASN A 316 3.33 -8.04 12.09
C ASN A 316 3.06 -6.64 12.66
N ASP A 317 4.00 -6.11 13.44
CA ASP A 317 3.93 -4.75 14.01
C ASP A 317 5.26 -4.01 13.83
N PRO A 318 5.41 -3.23 12.74
CA PRO A 318 6.63 -2.46 12.49
C PRO A 318 6.85 -1.33 13.50
N SER A 319 5.79 -0.81 14.15
CA SER A 319 5.96 0.24 15.17
C SER A 319 6.58 -0.34 16.43
N ALA A 320 6.08 -1.48 16.91
CA ALA A 320 6.65 -2.18 18.06
C ALA A 320 8.10 -2.60 17.80
N PHE A 321 8.39 -3.10 16.60
CA PHE A 321 9.75 -3.45 16.18
C PHE A 321 10.70 -2.25 16.25
N LEU A 322 10.34 -1.11 15.67
CA LEU A 322 11.20 0.08 15.68
C LEU A 322 11.46 0.58 17.12
N ILE A 323 10.45 0.54 18.00
CA ILE A 323 10.62 0.87 19.42
C ILE A 323 11.61 -0.09 20.09
N GLN A 324 11.54 -1.38 19.80
CA GLN A 324 12.49 -2.37 20.32
C GLN A 324 13.91 -2.12 19.82
N ILE A 325 14.08 -1.83 18.53
CA ILE A 325 15.38 -1.44 17.97
C ILE A 325 15.94 -0.23 18.70
N ASN A 326 15.12 0.81 18.91
CA ASN A 326 15.53 2.01 19.65
C ASN A 326 15.99 1.67 21.08
N SER A 327 15.30 0.74 21.74
CA SER A 327 15.60 0.35 23.13
C SER A 327 16.92 -0.42 23.35
N VAL A 328 17.43 -1.08 22.31
CA VAL A 328 18.70 -1.83 22.39
C VAL A 328 19.90 -1.02 21.91
N MET A 329 19.67 0.18 21.39
CA MET A 329 20.69 1.06 20.84
C MET A 329 21.22 2.05 21.87
N LYS A 330 22.49 2.44 21.71
CA LYS A 330 23.03 3.64 22.36
C LYS A 330 22.32 4.90 21.86
N LEU A 331 22.34 5.93 22.70
CA LEU A 331 21.97 7.28 22.26
C LEU A 331 22.88 7.68 21.08
N ASN A 332 22.27 8.17 20.00
CA ASN A 332 22.92 8.48 18.72
C ASN A 332 23.53 7.27 17.97
N GLY A 333 23.14 6.04 18.33
CA GLY A 333 23.45 4.86 17.52
C GLY A 333 22.82 4.95 16.12
N ILE A 334 23.36 4.20 15.17
CA ILE A 334 22.93 4.21 13.78
C ILE A 334 22.05 3.00 13.48
N PHE A 335 20.84 3.24 12.98
CA PHE A 335 19.96 2.20 12.46
C PHE A 335 19.91 2.28 10.94
N CYS A 336 20.30 1.19 10.26
CA CYS A 336 20.26 1.08 8.81
C CYS A 336 19.31 -0.04 8.38
N PHE A 337 18.41 0.21 7.44
CA PHE A 337 17.52 -0.83 6.95
C PHE A 337 17.19 -0.66 5.47
N SER A 338 16.74 -1.74 4.84
CA SER A 338 16.07 -1.70 3.54
C SER A 338 14.60 -2.09 3.68
N THR A 339 13.77 -1.52 2.83
CA THR A 339 12.38 -1.94 2.66
C THR A 339 11.86 -1.51 1.28
N LEU A 340 10.62 -1.84 0.99
CA LEU A 340 9.92 -1.50 -0.25
C LEU A 340 9.61 0.00 -0.32
N ASP A 341 9.71 0.56 -1.52
CA ASP A 341 9.18 1.89 -1.84
C ASP A 341 8.18 1.79 -3.00
N ILE A 342 6.90 1.85 -2.68
CA ILE A 342 5.81 1.77 -3.66
C ILE A 342 5.57 3.09 -4.40
N ASP A 343 6.24 4.19 -4.00
CA ASP A 343 6.15 5.45 -4.72
C ASP A 343 6.98 5.48 -6.01
N ASN A 344 7.84 4.49 -6.18
CA ASN A 344 8.65 4.32 -7.38
C ASN A 344 7.78 4.06 -8.63
N TRP A 345 8.31 4.39 -9.80
CA TRP A 345 7.58 4.29 -11.07
C TRP A 345 7.22 2.84 -11.43
N PHE A 346 8.06 1.89 -11.04
CA PHE A 346 7.94 0.49 -11.45
C PHE A 346 6.74 -0.23 -10.79
N PRO A 347 6.54 -0.16 -9.45
CA PRO A 347 5.30 -0.64 -8.82
C PRO A 347 4.04 0.03 -9.40
N LYS A 348 4.07 1.36 -9.62
CA LYS A 348 2.96 2.12 -10.19
C LYS A 348 2.59 1.69 -11.62
N LEU A 349 3.59 1.38 -12.44
CA LEU A 349 3.40 0.89 -13.79
C LEU A 349 2.82 -0.54 -13.82
N MET A 350 3.34 -1.42 -12.97
CA MET A 350 2.97 -2.84 -12.96
C MET A 350 1.64 -3.10 -12.24
N GLY A 351 1.26 -2.24 -11.29
CA GLY A 351 0.02 -2.37 -10.50
C GLY A 351 -0.10 -3.76 -9.87
N LYS A 352 -1.23 -4.44 -10.11
CA LYS A 352 -1.49 -5.80 -9.59
C LYS A 352 -0.53 -6.89 -10.11
N HIS A 353 0.18 -6.62 -11.21
CA HIS A 353 1.17 -7.54 -11.79
C HIS A 353 2.58 -7.31 -11.23
N TRP A 354 2.75 -6.42 -10.26
CA TRP A 354 4.05 -6.19 -9.65
C TRP A 354 4.54 -7.47 -8.93
N PRO A 355 5.73 -8.00 -9.28
CA PRO A 355 6.19 -9.28 -8.74
C PRO A 355 6.41 -9.29 -7.22
N TRP A 356 6.65 -8.13 -6.62
CA TRP A 356 6.87 -7.96 -5.17
C TRP A 356 5.57 -7.67 -4.40
N LEU A 357 4.41 -7.68 -5.06
CA LEU A 357 3.13 -7.84 -4.39
C LEU A 357 2.99 -9.32 -4.00
N MET A 358 3.34 -9.67 -2.77
CA MET A 358 3.56 -11.06 -2.31
C MET A 358 2.91 -11.28 -0.95
N GLU A 359 2.49 -12.51 -0.64
CA GLU A 359 1.81 -12.82 0.63
C GLU A 359 2.66 -12.54 1.88
N MET A 360 3.98 -12.70 1.79
CA MET A 360 4.89 -12.44 2.90
C MET A 360 5.09 -10.95 3.19
N HIS A 361 4.76 -10.06 2.25
CA HIS A 361 4.83 -8.61 2.46
C HIS A 361 3.50 -8.12 3.05
N LEU A 362 3.52 -7.87 4.36
CA LEU A 362 2.39 -7.36 5.13
C LEU A 362 2.27 -5.84 5.03
N PHE A 363 3.37 -5.14 4.77
CA PHE A 363 3.41 -3.68 4.67
C PHE A 363 4.02 -3.21 3.34
N TYR A 364 3.46 -2.13 2.80
CA TYR A 364 3.87 -1.52 1.54
C TYR A 364 4.15 -0.04 1.79
N TYR A 365 5.42 0.30 1.96
CA TYR A 365 5.82 1.64 2.40
C TYR A 365 6.02 2.62 1.25
N LYS A 366 5.77 3.88 1.57
CA LYS A 366 6.11 5.08 0.81
C LYS A 366 7.16 5.84 1.60
N THR A 367 7.88 6.75 0.96
CA THR A 367 8.90 7.57 1.66
C THR A 367 8.30 8.29 2.87
N ASP A 368 7.17 8.97 2.69
CA ASP A 368 6.51 9.74 3.75
C ASP A 368 5.97 8.85 4.88
N THR A 369 5.52 7.63 4.60
CA THR A 369 4.97 6.73 5.62
C THR A 369 6.07 6.07 6.44
N THR A 370 7.20 5.73 5.81
CA THR A 370 8.42 5.29 6.49
C THR A 370 8.93 6.37 7.44
N GLU A 371 9.00 7.62 6.97
CA GLU A 371 9.45 8.75 7.80
C GLU A 371 8.55 8.96 9.03
N GLN A 372 7.23 8.91 8.86
CA GLN A 372 6.30 8.99 9.98
C GLN A 372 6.49 7.86 11.02
N LEU A 373 6.72 6.63 10.56
CA LEU A 373 6.99 5.47 11.44
C LEU A 373 8.29 5.65 12.23
N LEU A 374 9.37 6.06 11.55
CA LEU A 374 10.67 6.31 12.18
C LEU A 374 10.58 7.43 13.22
N ASN A 375 9.96 8.55 12.87
CA ASN A 375 9.78 9.70 13.78
C ASN A 375 8.99 9.30 15.03
N LYS A 376 7.93 8.49 14.88
CA LYS A 376 7.12 7.98 15.99
C LYS A 376 7.91 7.05 16.92
N ALA A 377 8.90 6.32 16.39
CA ALA A 377 9.78 5.44 17.15
C ALA A 377 11.04 6.15 17.71
N GLY A 378 11.15 7.47 17.56
CA GLY A 378 12.26 8.27 18.10
C GLY A 378 13.52 8.28 17.24
N PHE A 379 13.43 7.91 15.97
CA PHE A 379 14.52 8.05 15.01
C PHE A 379 14.43 9.34 14.20
N ASN A 380 15.58 9.82 13.74
CA ASN A 380 15.67 10.89 12.76
C ASN A 380 16.40 10.36 11.51
N ILE A 381 15.88 10.66 10.32
CA ILE A 381 16.49 10.22 9.07
C ILE A 381 17.75 11.02 8.79
N LEU A 382 18.90 10.34 8.69
CA LEU A 382 20.16 10.97 8.29
C LEU A 382 20.37 10.95 6.77
N ARG A 383 19.99 9.83 6.13
CA ARG A 383 20.18 9.62 4.69
C ARG A 383 19.25 8.54 4.17
N THR A 384 18.77 8.74 2.94
CA THR A 384 18.03 7.74 2.16
C THR A 384 18.79 7.44 0.88
N GLU A 385 19.01 6.16 0.58
CA GLU A 385 19.76 5.70 -0.58
C GLU A 385 18.99 4.60 -1.32
N LYS A 386 19.36 4.36 -2.58
CA LYS A 386 18.83 3.22 -3.33
C LYS A 386 19.52 1.94 -2.89
N TYR A 387 18.74 0.99 -2.41
CA TYR A 387 19.20 -0.35 -2.12
C TYR A 387 19.31 -1.17 -3.42
N ILE A 388 20.50 -1.72 -3.68
CA ILE A 388 20.83 -2.38 -4.96
C ILE A 388 20.96 -3.88 -4.75
N HIS A 389 20.01 -4.64 -5.28
CA HIS A 389 20.11 -6.09 -5.35
C HIS A 389 20.88 -6.55 -6.59
N TYR A 390 21.97 -7.28 -6.38
CA TYR A 390 22.59 -8.05 -7.44
C TYR A 390 21.96 -9.44 -7.50
N VAL A 391 21.45 -9.79 -8.69
CA VAL A 391 20.87 -11.10 -8.98
C VAL A 391 21.47 -11.66 -10.27
N SER A 392 21.49 -12.99 -10.41
CA SER A 392 21.85 -13.61 -11.68
C SER A 392 20.74 -13.36 -12.71
N ILE A 393 21.11 -13.27 -14.00
CA ILE A 393 20.12 -13.09 -15.08
C ILE A 393 19.10 -14.24 -15.06
N HIS A 394 19.57 -15.48 -14.85
CA HIS A 394 18.70 -16.65 -14.71
C HIS A 394 17.66 -16.48 -13.59
N TYR A 395 18.07 -16.00 -12.42
CA TYR A 395 17.15 -15.75 -11.30
C TYR A 395 16.15 -14.62 -11.62
N LEU A 396 16.62 -13.52 -12.22
CA LEU A 396 15.78 -12.39 -12.60
C LEU A 396 14.71 -12.79 -13.62
N VAL A 397 15.10 -13.54 -14.65
CA VAL A 397 14.17 -14.04 -15.68
C VAL A 397 13.13 -14.96 -15.06
N GLY A 398 13.53 -15.84 -14.13
CA GLY A 398 12.60 -16.67 -13.36
C GLY A 398 11.54 -15.85 -12.60
N LYS A 399 11.96 -14.78 -11.91
CA LYS A 399 11.06 -13.87 -11.15
C LYS A 399 10.08 -13.08 -12.02
N ILE A 400 10.42 -12.80 -13.28
CA ILE A 400 9.59 -12.00 -14.20
C ILE A 400 8.60 -12.87 -14.97
N ILE A 401 8.98 -14.10 -15.29
CA ILE A 401 8.15 -15.04 -16.07
C ILE A 401 7.12 -15.77 -15.18
N ALA A 402 7.44 -15.98 -13.91
CA ALA A 402 6.53 -16.56 -12.92
C ALA A 402 5.45 -15.56 -12.47
#